data_AF-A0A4Z1P3B2-F1
#
_entry.id   AF-A0A4Z1P3B2-F1
#
_cell.length_a   1.000
_cell.length_b   1.000
_cell.length_c   1.000
_cell.angle_alpha   90.00
_cell.angle_beta   90.00
_cell.angle_gamma   90.00
#
_symmetry.space_group_name_H-M   'P 1'
#
loop_
_entity.id
_entity.type
_entity.pdbx_description
1 polymer ?
#
loop_
_entity_poly.entity_id
_entity_poly.type
_entity_poly.pdbx_seq_one_letter_code
_entity_poly.pdbx_strand_id
1 'polypeptide(L)'
;MHFTTYVLPTLLAITPAFVYANGCTHFETTYIVPCPGDKCPGGKIDDYLDAFTNNGNAFRLWAGGKGVGGSCGGACANPRKVDWGHGGAGYTFIMRCVAPRMANAWAQGIPGHMDGLERINTNRACNVNCSPNGWATYSQGCGFRYGEC
;
A
#
# COMPACT_ATOMS: atom_id res chain seq x y z
N MET A 1 -41.28 54.04 16.28
CA MET A 1 -40.13 53.32 15.70
C MET A 1 -40.37 51.84 15.96
N HIS A 2 -40.75 51.07 14.94
CA HIS A 2 -40.98 49.63 15.07
C HIS A 2 -39.72 48.88 14.63
N PHE A 3 -39.12 48.14 15.57
CA PHE A 3 -37.97 47.29 15.30
C PHE A 3 -38.45 45.90 14.87
N THR A 4 -38.08 45.59 13.63
CA THR A 4 -38.16 44.30 12.96
C THR A 4 -37.30 43.28 13.71
N THR A 5 -37.90 42.16 14.11
CA THR A 5 -37.13 41.01 14.63
C THR A 5 -37.26 39.87 13.62
N TYR A 6 -36.26 39.75 12.75
CA TYR A 6 -36.14 38.64 11.82
C TYR A 6 -35.59 37.43 12.57
N VAL A 7 -36.44 36.45 12.81
CA VAL A 7 -36.03 35.14 13.33
C VAL A 7 -35.43 34.36 12.15
N LEU A 8 -34.11 34.32 12.04
CA LEU A 8 -33.42 33.39 11.13
C LEU A 8 -33.61 31.96 11.68
N PRO A 9 -34.28 31.05 10.96
CA PRO A 9 -34.22 29.65 11.30
C PRO A 9 -32.85 29.15 10.85
N THR A 10 -31.95 28.91 11.81
CA THR A 10 -30.74 28.12 11.58
C THR A 10 -31.17 26.72 11.17
N LEU A 11 -31.25 26.49 9.84
CA LEU A 11 -31.30 25.17 9.25
C LEU A 11 -30.01 24.45 9.66
N LEU A 12 -30.12 23.61 10.69
CA LEU A 12 -29.19 22.52 10.94
C LEU A 12 -29.30 21.56 9.76
N ALA A 13 -28.52 21.83 8.71
CA ALA A 13 -28.22 20.85 7.69
C ALA A 13 -27.47 19.71 8.39
N ILE A 14 -28.20 18.68 8.79
CA ILE A 14 -27.64 17.38 9.13
C ILE A 14 -27.07 16.87 7.79
N THR A 15 -25.84 17.26 7.49
CA THR A 15 -25.08 16.57 6.47
C THR A 15 -24.99 15.13 6.97
N PRO A 16 -25.43 14.13 6.18
CA PRO A 16 -25.20 12.76 6.56
C PRO A 16 -23.70 12.64 6.79
N ALA A 17 -23.31 12.33 8.02
CA ALA A 17 -21.97 11.88 8.28
C ALA A 17 -21.80 10.69 7.34
N PHE A 18 -21.05 10.88 6.27
CA PHE A 18 -20.61 9.78 5.44
C PHE A 18 -19.80 8.92 6.39
N VAL A 19 -20.45 7.91 6.96
CA VAL A 19 -19.79 6.86 7.72
C VAL A 19 -18.95 6.17 6.66
N TYR A 20 -17.73 6.66 6.45
CA TYR A 20 -16.73 6.05 5.61
C TYR A 20 -16.41 4.71 6.29
N ALA A 21 -17.19 3.68 5.97
CA ALA A 21 -17.01 2.30 6.43
C ALA A 21 -15.68 1.68 5.96
N ASN A 22 -14.91 2.45 5.20
CA ASN A 22 -13.74 2.07 4.45
C ASN A 22 -12.49 2.65 5.12
N GLY A 23 -12.18 2.15 6.31
CA GLY A 23 -10.99 2.54 7.10
C GLY A 23 -9.67 1.94 6.60
N CYS A 24 -9.66 1.38 5.39
CA CYS A 24 -8.54 0.65 4.82
C CYS A 24 -8.25 1.03 3.36
N THR A 25 -7.02 0.76 2.94
CA THR A 25 -6.44 1.06 1.63
C THR A 25 -5.73 -0.16 1.02
N HIS A 26 -5.36 -0.07 -0.26
CA HIS A 26 -4.41 -0.99 -0.87
C HIS A 26 -3.01 -0.40 -0.75
N PHE A 27 -2.06 -1.19 -0.25
CA PHE A 27 -0.68 -0.77 -0.09
C PHE A 27 0.22 -1.50 -1.08
N GLU A 28 1.18 -0.77 -1.64
CA GLU A 28 2.26 -1.34 -2.43
C GLU A 28 3.60 -0.75 -2.00
N THR A 29 4.61 -1.59 -2.04
CA THR A 29 5.99 -1.16 -1.93
C THR A 29 6.84 -1.94 -2.92
N THR A 30 7.83 -1.26 -3.48
CA THR A 30 8.82 -1.86 -4.36
C THR A 30 10.17 -1.77 -3.67
N TYR A 31 10.80 -2.92 -3.48
CA TYR A 31 12.21 -3.00 -3.11
C TYR A 31 13.03 -3.00 -4.39
N ILE A 32 14.07 -2.18 -4.47
CA ILE A 32 14.89 -1.99 -5.67
C ILE A 32 16.37 -1.96 -5.29
N VAL A 33 17.24 -2.54 -6.12
CA VAL A 33 18.68 -2.33 -5.96
C VAL A 33 19.02 -0.90 -6.41
N PRO A 34 19.60 -0.04 -5.54
CA PRO A 34 19.83 1.35 -5.85
C PRO A 34 20.77 1.54 -7.05
N CYS A 35 20.47 2.53 -7.89
CA CYS A 35 21.28 2.89 -9.06
C CYS A 35 21.68 4.38 -9.01
N PRO A 36 22.78 4.72 -8.32
CA PRO A 36 23.23 6.11 -8.22
C PRO A 36 23.67 6.65 -9.59
N GLY A 37 23.09 7.78 -10.00
CA GLY A 37 23.51 8.53 -11.20
C GLY A 37 23.38 7.77 -12.52
N ASP A 38 22.23 7.10 -12.74
CA ASP A 38 21.92 6.26 -13.91
C ASP A 38 22.83 5.05 -14.12
N LYS A 39 23.77 4.80 -13.21
CA LYS A 39 24.65 3.64 -13.24
C LYS A 39 24.14 2.61 -12.25
N CYS A 40 23.52 1.56 -12.77
CA CYS A 40 23.20 0.41 -11.95
C CYS A 40 24.45 -0.46 -11.74
N PRO A 41 24.66 -1.00 -10.54
CA PRO A 41 25.78 -1.89 -10.26
C PRO A 41 25.78 -3.15 -11.15
N GLY A 42 24.61 -3.51 -11.71
CA GLY A 42 24.44 -4.76 -12.45
C GLY A 42 24.61 -5.96 -11.52
N GLY A 43 25.14 -7.05 -12.05
CA GLY A 43 25.41 -8.28 -11.30
C GLY A 43 24.36 -9.36 -11.51
N LYS A 44 24.42 -10.39 -10.65
CA LYS A 44 23.51 -11.53 -10.66
C LYS A 44 22.42 -11.32 -9.61
N ILE A 45 21.22 -11.83 -9.89
CA ILE A 45 20.11 -11.80 -8.92
C ILE A 45 20.47 -12.50 -7.61
N ASP A 46 21.31 -13.54 -7.69
CA ASP A 46 21.78 -14.33 -6.54
C ASP A 46 22.49 -13.46 -5.50
N ASP A 47 23.19 -12.40 -5.94
CA ASP A 47 23.91 -11.47 -5.07
C ASP A 47 22.95 -10.68 -4.14
N TYR A 48 21.67 -10.59 -4.52
CA TYR A 48 20.63 -9.82 -3.82
C TYR A 48 19.48 -10.70 -3.29
N LEU A 49 19.51 -12.02 -3.54
CA LEU A 49 18.37 -12.89 -3.28
C LEU A 49 18.03 -12.98 -1.79
N ASP A 50 19.03 -12.99 -0.93
CA ASP A 50 18.85 -12.99 0.53
C ASP A 50 18.22 -11.68 1.01
N ALA A 51 18.68 -10.53 0.50
CA ALA A 51 18.11 -9.23 0.84
C ALA A 51 16.63 -9.14 0.42
N PHE A 52 16.30 -9.57 -0.80
CA PHE A 52 14.91 -9.63 -1.25
C PHE A 52 14.06 -10.59 -0.42
N THR A 53 14.58 -11.77 -0.11
CA THR A 53 13.88 -12.79 0.68
C THR A 53 13.57 -12.27 2.07
N ASN A 54 14.54 -11.64 2.73
CA ASN A 54 14.38 -11.06 4.07
C ASN A 54 13.37 -9.91 4.08
N ASN A 55 13.45 -8.98 3.12
CA ASN A 55 12.48 -7.88 3.00
C ASN A 55 11.07 -8.40 2.68
N GLY A 56 10.96 -9.40 1.81
CA GLY A 56 9.68 -10.02 1.45
C GLY A 56 9.03 -10.71 2.65
N ASN A 57 9.81 -11.44 3.44
CA ASN A 57 9.33 -12.10 4.66
C ASN A 57 8.91 -11.08 5.73
N ALA A 58 9.73 -10.04 5.95
CA ALA A 58 9.39 -8.95 6.88
C ALA A 58 8.11 -8.23 6.47
N PHE A 59 7.94 -7.96 5.17
CA PHE A 59 6.71 -7.36 4.64
C PHE A 59 5.49 -8.24 4.87
N ARG A 60 5.55 -9.54 4.54
CA ARG A 60 4.43 -10.48 4.74
C ARG A 60 4.03 -10.58 6.21
N LEU A 61 5.01 -10.65 7.11
CA LEU A 61 4.77 -10.70 8.55
C LEU A 61 4.08 -9.43 9.05
N TRP A 62 4.59 -8.26 8.65
CA TRP A 62 3.98 -6.97 8.99
C TRP A 62 2.56 -6.82 8.43
N ALA A 63 2.36 -7.14 7.14
CA ALA A 63 1.07 -7.03 6.48
C ALA A 63 0.03 -7.99 7.10
N GLY A 64 0.45 -9.17 7.57
CA GLY A 64 -0.40 -10.10 8.32
C GLY A 64 -0.68 -9.69 9.77
N GLY A 65 -0.08 -8.60 10.26
CA GLY A 65 -0.24 -8.12 11.62
C GLY A 65 -1.65 -7.63 11.93
N LYS A 66 -2.12 -7.89 13.15
CA LYS A 66 -3.38 -7.34 13.66
C LYS A 66 -3.28 -5.81 13.74
N GLY A 67 -4.26 -5.10 13.18
CA GLY A 67 -4.24 -3.63 13.09
C GLY A 67 -3.35 -3.08 11.96
N VAL A 68 -2.89 -3.94 11.06
CA VAL A 68 -2.18 -3.58 9.83
C VAL A 68 -3.01 -4.06 8.62
N GLY A 69 -2.78 -5.26 8.09
CA GLY A 69 -3.62 -5.88 7.04
C GLY A 69 -4.47 -7.06 7.54
N GLY A 70 -4.20 -7.54 8.75
CA GLY A 70 -4.99 -8.57 9.42
C GLY A 70 -5.17 -9.83 8.57
N SER A 71 -6.41 -10.17 8.23
CA SER A 71 -6.77 -11.44 7.59
C SER A 71 -6.33 -11.56 6.13
N CYS A 72 -6.05 -10.46 5.43
CA CYS A 72 -5.65 -10.52 4.03
C CYS A 72 -4.14 -10.56 3.81
N GLY A 73 -3.36 -10.15 4.81
CA GLY A 73 -1.90 -10.18 4.75
C GLY A 73 -1.32 -9.40 3.56
N GLY A 74 -0.16 -9.85 3.10
CA GLY A 74 0.51 -9.30 1.94
C GLY A 74 1.24 -10.39 1.16
N ALA A 75 1.56 -10.08 -0.09
CA ALA A 75 2.32 -10.95 -0.97
C ALA A 75 3.42 -10.16 -1.67
N CYS A 76 4.48 -10.85 -2.05
CA CYS A 76 5.56 -10.30 -2.86
C CYS A 76 5.75 -11.17 -4.08
N ALA A 77 5.90 -10.54 -5.25
CA ALA A 77 6.33 -11.21 -6.46
C ALA A 77 7.79 -11.67 -6.33
N ASN A 78 8.23 -12.56 -7.22
CA ASN A 78 9.65 -12.88 -7.32
C ASN A 78 10.43 -11.64 -7.78
N PRO A 79 11.68 -11.45 -7.31
CA PRO A 79 12.52 -10.38 -7.81
C PRO A 79 12.77 -10.57 -9.30
N ARG A 80 12.78 -9.47 -10.05
CA ARG A 80 12.96 -9.50 -11.51
C ARG A 80 13.86 -8.38 -11.97
N LYS A 81 14.56 -8.63 -13.06
CA LYS A 81 15.33 -7.62 -13.78
C LYS A 81 14.39 -6.60 -14.43
N VAL A 82 14.74 -5.33 -14.36
CA VAL A 82 14.09 -4.22 -15.07
C VAL A 82 15.14 -3.31 -15.67
N ASP A 83 14.86 -2.81 -16.87
CA ASP A 83 15.75 -1.86 -17.54
C ASP A 83 15.76 -0.53 -16.77
N TRP A 84 16.93 0.11 -16.74
CA TRP A 84 17.16 1.36 -16.02
C TRP A 84 18.02 2.31 -16.85
N GLY A 85 17.83 3.61 -16.61
CA GLY A 85 18.49 4.68 -17.34
C GLY A 85 17.89 4.94 -18.72
N HIS A 86 18.26 6.08 -19.31
CA HIS A 86 17.75 6.50 -20.62
C HIS A 86 18.14 5.50 -21.71
N GLY A 87 17.15 4.95 -22.42
CA GLY A 87 17.36 3.98 -23.50
C GLY A 87 17.77 2.57 -23.04
N GLY A 88 17.60 2.23 -21.75
CA GLY A 88 17.94 0.89 -21.24
C GLY A 88 19.44 0.63 -21.13
N ALA A 89 20.23 1.70 -20.90
CA ALA A 89 21.68 1.63 -20.79
C ALA A 89 22.18 0.77 -19.60
N GLY A 90 21.29 0.43 -18.66
CA GLY A 90 21.57 -0.50 -17.58
C GLY A 90 20.32 -1.27 -17.18
N TYR A 91 20.46 -2.07 -16.13
CA TYR A 91 19.34 -2.76 -15.50
C TYR A 91 19.54 -2.85 -14.00
N THR A 92 18.43 -2.96 -13.29
CA THR A 92 18.39 -3.23 -11.84
C THR A 92 17.45 -4.39 -11.54
N PHE A 93 17.39 -4.79 -10.28
CA PHE A 93 16.46 -5.79 -9.78
C PHE A 93 15.42 -5.11 -8.90
N ILE A 94 14.16 -5.50 -9.08
CA ILE A 94 13.06 -5.06 -8.24
C ILE A 94 12.25 -6.24 -7.71
N MET A 95 11.64 -6.05 -6.55
CA MET A 95 10.63 -6.93 -5.98
C MET A 95 9.44 -6.09 -5.53
N ARG A 96 8.28 -6.36 -6.14
CA ARG A 96 7.02 -5.69 -5.81
C ARG A 96 6.28 -6.48 -4.74
N CYS A 97 5.87 -5.79 -3.68
CA CYS A 97 5.09 -6.31 -2.58
C CYS A 97 3.79 -5.53 -2.45
N VAL A 98 2.68 -6.24 -2.29
CA VAL A 98 1.34 -5.67 -2.25
C VAL A 98 0.55 -6.25 -1.08
N ALA A 99 -0.27 -5.42 -0.44
CA ALA A 99 -1.12 -5.84 0.66
C ALA A 99 -2.49 -5.14 0.54
N PRO A 100 -3.59 -5.90 0.41
CA PRO A 100 -4.91 -5.30 0.33
C PRO A 100 -5.51 -5.02 1.71
N ARG A 101 -6.46 -4.08 1.75
CA ARG A 101 -7.28 -3.79 2.95
C ARG A 101 -6.41 -3.47 4.18
N MET A 102 -5.32 -2.76 3.96
CA MET A 102 -4.43 -2.26 4.99
C MET A 102 -5.10 -1.11 5.71
N ALA A 103 -5.10 -1.11 7.05
CA ALA A 103 -5.63 -0.01 7.85
C ALA A 103 -5.04 1.34 7.41
N ASN A 104 -5.85 2.39 7.37
CA ASN A 104 -5.36 3.73 7.03
C ASN A 104 -4.41 4.29 8.10
N ALA A 105 -4.57 3.83 9.35
CA ALA A 105 -3.65 4.07 10.44
C ALA A 105 -3.11 2.73 10.95
N TRP A 106 -1.82 2.47 10.71
CA TRP A 106 -1.19 1.22 11.11
C TRP A 106 -0.84 1.24 12.59
N ALA A 107 -1.14 0.14 13.30
CA ALA A 107 -0.70 -0.03 14.68
C ALA A 107 0.83 -0.12 14.82
N GLN A 108 1.51 -0.51 13.74
CA GLN A 108 2.96 -0.66 13.66
C GLN A 108 3.46 -0.05 12.35
N GLY A 109 4.57 0.70 12.41
CA GLY A 109 5.23 1.23 11.21
C GLY A 109 5.73 0.10 10.29
N ILE A 110 5.87 0.41 9.01
CA ILE A 110 6.41 -0.55 8.02
C ILE A 110 7.85 -0.90 8.44
N PRO A 111 8.25 -2.19 8.47
CA PRO A 111 9.60 -2.61 8.86
C PRO A 111 10.68 -1.85 8.08
N GLY A 112 11.87 -1.66 8.63
CA GLY A 112 13.00 -1.11 7.86
C GLY A 112 13.31 -1.96 6.63
N HIS A 113 13.99 -1.40 5.63
CA HIS A 113 14.54 -2.19 4.54
C HIS A 113 15.95 -2.66 4.91
N MET A 114 16.34 -3.85 4.43
CA MET A 114 17.71 -4.35 4.59
C MET A 114 18.70 -3.53 3.73
N ASP A 115 19.96 -3.49 4.17
CA ASP A 115 21.05 -2.85 3.43
C ASP A 115 21.17 -3.39 2.00
N GLY A 116 21.51 -2.49 1.07
CA GLY A 116 21.69 -2.82 -0.36
C GLY A 116 20.40 -2.80 -1.18
N LEU A 117 19.23 -2.57 -0.58
CA LEU A 117 17.99 -2.27 -1.29
C LEU A 117 17.45 -0.91 -0.85
N GLU A 118 16.76 -0.22 -1.73
CA GLU A 118 15.91 0.92 -1.40
C GLU A 118 14.45 0.49 -1.43
N ARG A 119 13.64 1.17 -0.62
CA ARG A 119 12.20 0.95 -0.60
C ARG A 119 11.44 2.16 -1.13
N ILE A 120 10.67 1.93 -2.19
CA ILE A 120 9.77 2.92 -2.78
C ILE A 120 8.35 2.55 -2.40
N ASN A 121 7.72 3.37 -1.56
CA ASN A 121 6.33 3.17 -1.16
C ASN A 121 5.38 3.85 -2.14
N THR A 122 4.41 3.10 -2.64
CA THR A 122 3.29 3.63 -3.40
C THR A 122 2.04 3.31 -2.61
N ASN A 123 1.50 4.31 -1.90
CA ASN A 123 0.21 4.15 -1.27
C ASN A 123 -0.85 4.75 -2.18
N ARG A 124 -1.76 3.91 -2.69
CA ARG A 124 -2.91 4.39 -3.45
C ARG A 124 -4.13 4.33 -2.55
N ALA A 125 -4.69 5.50 -2.25
CA ALA A 125 -5.94 5.61 -1.51
C ALA A 125 -7.07 4.89 -2.26
N CYS A 126 -7.36 3.65 -1.86
CA CYS A 126 -8.56 2.94 -2.28
C CYS A 126 -9.45 2.82 -1.06
N ASN A 127 -10.69 3.31 -1.17
CA ASN A 127 -11.62 3.33 -0.06
C ASN A 127 -12.30 1.95 0.06
N VAL A 128 -11.67 1.01 0.79
CA VAL A 128 -12.17 -0.37 0.91
C VAL A 128 -12.46 -0.78 2.35
N ASN A 129 -13.41 -1.70 2.53
CA ASN A 129 -13.66 -2.33 3.83
C ASN A 129 -12.40 -3.07 4.32
N CYS A 130 -12.07 -2.93 5.60
CA CYS A 130 -10.93 -3.61 6.21
C CYS A 130 -11.10 -5.12 6.28
N SER A 131 -12.33 -5.58 6.48
CA SER A 131 -12.68 -6.99 6.47
C SER A 131 -13.46 -7.31 5.20
N PRO A 132 -13.16 -8.43 4.52
CA PRO A 132 -14.03 -8.90 3.45
C PRO A 132 -15.42 -9.21 4.02
N ASN A 133 -16.49 -8.75 3.35
CA ASN A 133 -17.86 -9.10 3.75
C ASN A 133 -18.16 -10.54 3.31
N GLY A 134 -18.59 -11.38 4.26
CA GLY A 134 -18.96 -12.78 3.99
C GLY A 134 -20.38 -12.97 3.45
N TRP A 135 -21.01 -11.92 2.92
CA TRP A 135 -22.40 -12.01 2.45
C TRP A 135 -22.45 -12.78 1.14
N ALA A 136 -23.39 -13.72 1.03
CA ALA A 136 -23.49 -14.68 -0.07
C ALA A 136 -23.59 -14.05 -1.47
N THR A 137 -24.00 -12.78 -1.57
CA THR A 137 -24.17 -12.04 -2.83
C THR A 137 -22.97 -11.19 -3.22
N TYR A 138 -22.03 -10.94 -2.32
CA TYR A 138 -20.83 -10.13 -2.56
C TYR A 138 -19.65 -10.80 -1.87
N SER A 139 -18.97 -11.72 -2.56
CA SER A 139 -17.73 -12.31 -2.07
C SER A 139 -16.60 -11.29 -2.22
N GLN A 140 -16.54 -10.31 -1.31
CA GLN A 140 -15.31 -9.57 -1.14
C GLN A 140 -14.25 -10.57 -0.67
N GLY A 141 -13.26 -10.84 -1.51
CA GLY A 141 -12.09 -11.62 -1.15
C GLY A 141 -10.93 -10.75 -0.70
N CYS A 142 -9.81 -11.41 -0.41
CA CYS A 142 -8.49 -10.78 -0.33
C CYS A 142 -7.82 -10.68 -1.71
N GLY A 143 -8.42 -11.25 -2.76
CA GLY A 143 -7.97 -11.04 -4.13
C GLY A 143 -8.24 -9.60 -4.57
N PHE A 144 -7.22 -8.94 -5.09
CA PHE A 144 -7.35 -7.58 -5.62
C PHE A 144 -6.37 -7.37 -6.77
N ARG A 145 -6.72 -6.46 -7.68
CA ARG A 145 -5.81 -5.94 -8.69
C ARG A 145 -5.33 -4.58 -8.21
N TYR A 146 -4.04 -4.48 -7.88
CA TYR A 146 -3.51 -3.20 -7.42
C TYR A 146 -3.71 -2.13 -8.50
N GLY A 147 -4.45 -1.09 -8.14
CA GLY A 147 -4.82 0.00 -9.04
C GLY A 147 -6.26 -0.04 -9.56
N GLU A 148 -7.01 -1.09 -9.25
CA GLU A 148 -8.47 -1.13 -9.38
C GLU A 148 -9.06 -1.00 -7.97
N CYS A 149 -9.69 0.15 -7.71
CA CYS A 149 -10.73 0.28 -6.69
C CYS A 149 -12.07 0.38 -7.48
#